data_AF-A0A2H0B7L1-F1
#
_entry.id   AF-A0A2H0B7L1-F1
#
_cell.length_a   1.000
_cell.length_b   1.000
_cell.length_c   1.000
_cell.angle_alpha   90.00
_cell.angle_beta   90.00
_cell.angle_gamma   90.00
#
_symmetry.space_group_name_H-M   'P 1'
#
loop_
_entity.id
_entity.type
_entity.pdbx_description
1 polymer ?
#
loop_
_entity_poly.entity_id
_entity_poly.type
_entity_poly.pdbx_seq_one_letter_code
_entity_poly.pdbx_strand_id
1 'polypeptide(L)'
;MKHFIILFSILIFSFINLSCQKKKEEKIEGSWQYVYLTKVNKVQTWTFNNDYKLIRSIKTDTTTISDTANWSMDVKYISKSNLKISNFNDIEGTYEIQTLNRKYLVIQRILFLNGSKNGAFIRMEFVKLH
;
A
#
# COMPACT_ATOMS: atom_id res chain seq x y z
N MET A 1 27.10 -34.64 -1.25
CA MET A 1 26.06 -34.55 -0.20
C MET A 1 25.95 -33.16 0.43
N LYS A 2 27.02 -32.55 0.96
CA LYS A 2 27.01 -31.18 1.55
C LYS A 2 26.52 -30.08 0.60
N HIS A 3 26.96 -30.06 -0.66
CA HIS A 3 26.51 -29.07 -1.65
C HIS A 3 25.02 -29.17 -2.01
N PHE A 4 24.46 -30.38 -1.98
CA PHE A 4 23.03 -30.61 -2.22
C PHE A 4 22.17 -30.06 -1.07
N ILE A 5 22.64 -30.18 0.18
CA ILE A 5 21.96 -29.63 1.36
C ILE A 5 21.94 -28.10 1.31
N ILE A 6 23.05 -27.47 0.90
CA ILE A 6 23.13 -26.00 0.75
C ILE A 6 22.17 -25.52 -0.35
N LEU A 7 22.18 -26.17 -1.51
CA LEU A 7 21.27 -25.82 -2.62
C LEU A 7 19.80 -25.97 -2.22
N PHE A 8 19.47 -27.07 -1.51
CA PHE A 8 18.12 -27.33 -1.03
C PHE A 8 17.67 -26.32 0.04
N SER A 9 18.57 -25.91 0.94
CA SER A 9 18.29 -24.87 1.93
C SER A 9 18.03 -23.49 1.30
N ILE A 10 18.78 -23.13 0.25
CA ILE A 10 18.58 -21.87 -0.49
C ILE A 10 17.21 -21.89 -1.19
N LEU A 11 16.85 -23.03 -1.78
CA LEU A 11 15.57 -23.20 -2.47
C LEU A 11 14.38 -23.07 -1.50
N ILE A 12 14.44 -23.71 -0.33
CA ILE A 12 13.38 -23.60 0.68
C ILE A 12 13.24 -22.14 1.16
N PHE A 13 14.36 -21.45 1.36
CA PHE A 13 14.34 -20.06 1.81
C PHE A 13 13.68 -19.13 0.78
N SER A 14 13.88 -19.34 -0.53
CA SER A 14 13.24 -18.52 -1.57
C SER A 14 11.71 -18.71 -1.62
N PHE A 15 11.21 -19.95 -1.45
CA PHE A 15 9.77 -20.22 -1.42
C PHE A 15 9.05 -19.60 -0.22
N ILE A 16 9.68 -19.62 0.96
CA ILE A 16 9.13 -18.98 2.17
C ILE A 16 8.97 -17.47 1.94
N ASN A 17 9.88 -16.86 1.17
CA ASN A 17 9.85 -15.43 0.92
C ASN A 17 8.66 -14.99 0.06
N LEU A 18 8.37 -15.71 -1.01
CA LEU A 18 7.25 -15.41 -1.92
C LEU A 18 5.88 -15.53 -1.23
N SER A 19 5.72 -16.52 -0.35
CA SER A 19 4.45 -16.76 0.35
C SER A 19 4.11 -15.64 1.34
N CYS A 20 5.10 -15.11 2.06
CA CYS A 20 4.88 -14.02 3.01
C CYS A 20 4.50 -12.72 2.32
N GLN A 21 5.18 -12.41 1.21
CA GLN A 21 4.90 -11.22 0.42
C GLN A 21 3.45 -11.25 -0.09
N LYS A 22 3.06 -12.35 -0.73
CA LYS A 22 1.72 -12.53 -1.28
C LYS A 22 0.62 -12.40 -0.22
N LYS A 23 0.80 -12.98 0.97
CA LYS A 23 -0.17 -12.85 2.08
C LYS A 23 -0.37 -11.40 2.54
N LYS A 24 0.67 -10.56 2.51
CA LYS A 24 0.53 -9.13 2.85
C LYS A 24 -0.08 -8.34 1.71
N GLU A 25 0.22 -8.68 0.47
CA GLU A 25 -0.41 -8.10 -0.72
C GLU A 25 -1.92 -8.39 -0.74
N GLU A 26 -2.33 -9.64 -0.58
CA GLU A 26 -3.74 -10.06 -0.45
C GLU A 26 -4.48 -9.30 0.67
N LYS A 27 -3.76 -8.90 1.72
CA LYS A 27 -4.33 -8.17 2.85
C LYS A 27 -4.60 -6.69 2.53
N ILE A 28 -3.75 -6.06 1.72
CA ILE A 28 -3.95 -4.67 1.28
C ILE A 28 -4.93 -4.59 0.10
N GLU A 29 -5.01 -5.61 -0.74
CA GLU A 29 -5.97 -5.70 -1.84
C GLU A 29 -7.42 -5.48 -1.37
N GLY A 30 -8.23 -4.81 -2.18
CA GLY A 30 -9.60 -4.44 -1.89
C GLY A 30 -9.80 -2.94 -1.68
N SER A 31 -11.01 -2.57 -1.23
CA SER A 31 -11.46 -1.18 -1.15
C SER A 31 -11.37 -0.62 0.27
N TRP A 32 -10.84 0.60 0.36
CA TRP A 32 -10.54 1.30 1.60
C TRP A 32 -11.08 2.72 1.53
N GLN A 33 -11.94 3.08 2.48
CA GLN A 33 -12.42 4.45 2.61
C GLN A 33 -11.44 5.29 3.43
N TYR A 34 -11.00 6.41 2.86
CA TYR A 34 -10.14 7.37 3.54
C TYR A 34 -10.90 8.09 4.66
N VAL A 35 -10.24 8.21 5.82
CA VAL A 35 -10.76 8.90 6.99
C VAL A 35 -10.20 10.31 7.03
N TYR A 36 -11.07 11.30 6.87
CA TYR A 36 -10.71 12.70 7.02
C TYR A 36 -10.66 13.09 8.50
N LEU A 37 -9.64 13.84 8.90
CA LEU A 37 -9.51 14.39 10.26
C LEU A 37 -10.56 15.47 10.56
N THR A 38 -11.10 16.11 9.52
CA THR A 38 -12.12 17.15 9.59
C THR A 38 -13.37 16.71 8.83
N LYS A 39 -14.53 17.23 9.21
CA LYS A 39 -15.77 16.99 8.47
C LYS A 39 -15.64 17.56 7.05
N VAL A 40 -15.85 16.71 6.05
CA VAL A 40 -15.85 17.10 4.63
C VAL A 40 -17.07 16.49 3.94
N ASN A 41 -17.63 17.19 2.95
CA ASN A 41 -18.71 16.66 2.11
C ASN A 41 -18.13 15.90 0.90
N LYS A 42 -17.26 14.93 1.18
CA LYS A 42 -16.75 14.02 0.16
C LYS A 42 -16.37 12.68 0.77
N VAL A 43 -16.54 11.62 -0.01
CA VAL A 43 -16.07 10.28 0.31
C VAL A 43 -14.94 9.95 -0.66
N GLN A 44 -13.79 9.58 -0.13
CA GLN A 44 -12.66 9.13 -0.92
C GLN A 44 -12.40 7.66 -0.66
N THR A 45 -12.33 6.87 -1.72
CA THR A 45 -12.10 5.42 -1.68
C THR A 45 -10.87 5.07 -2.49
N TRP A 46 -10.04 4.19 -1.95
CA TRP A 46 -8.86 3.62 -2.58
C TRP A 46 -9.07 2.12 -2.78
N THR A 47 -8.96 1.65 -4.01
CA THR A 47 -9.08 0.24 -4.35
C THR A 47 -7.75 -0.27 -4.89
N PHE A 48 -7.10 -1.16 -4.14
CA PHE A 48 -5.89 -1.87 -4.56
C PHE A 48 -6.31 -3.18 -5.24
N ASN A 49 -5.91 -3.40 -6.49
CA ASN A 49 -6.20 -4.64 -7.20
C ASN A 49 -4.94 -5.50 -7.43
N ASN A 50 -5.18 -6.75 -7.84
CA ASN A 50 -4.17 -7.76 -8.16
C ASN A 50 -3.30 -7.42 -9.40
N ASP A 51 -3.73 -6.48 -10.24
CA ASP A 51 -2.95 -5.97 -11.37
C ASP A 51 -2.01 -4.82 -10.97
N TYR A 52 -1.74 -4.65 -9.67
CA TYR A 52 -0.91 -3.59 -9.12
C TYR A 52 -1.39 -2.18 -9.48
N LYS A 53 -2.71 -2.03 -9.68
CA LYS A 53 -3.38 -0.74 -9.89
C LYS A 53 -4.07 -0.28 -8.61
N LEU A 54 -3.91 1.00 -8.34
CA LEU A 54 -4.60 1.72 -7.27
C LEU A 54 -5.60 2.65 -7.94
N ILE A 55 -6.88 2.40 -7.72
CA ILE A 55 -7.95 3.27 -8.20
C ILE A 55 -8.39 4.15 -7.05
N ARG A 56 -8.30 5.46 -7.21
CA ARG A 56 -8.83 6.44 -6.27
C ARG A 56 -10.13 7.01 -6.82
N SER A 57 -11.21 6.89 -6.08
CA SER A 57 -12.47 7.57 -6.36
C SER A 57 -12.76 8.62 -5.30
N ILE A 58 -13.16 9.82 -5.72
CA ILE A 58 -13.64 10.88 -4.84
C ILE A 58 -15.05 11.23 -5.27
N LYS A 59 -16.01 10.94 -4.39
CA LYS A 59 -17.43 11.24 -4.58
C LYS A 59 -17.81 12.46 -3.73
N THR A 60 -18.39 13.44 -4.39
CA THR A 60 -19.06 14.59 -3.78
C THR A 60 -20.57 14.50 -4.05
N ASP A 61 -21.34 15.49 -3.59
CA ASP A 61 -22.79 15.54 -3.86
C ASP A 61 -23.12 15.72 -5.34
N THR A 62 -22.21 16.34 -6.11
CA THR A 62 -22.46 16.72 -7.51
C THR A 62 -21.64 15.92 -8.52
N THR A 63 -20.49 15.37 -8.11
CA THR A 63 -19.54 14.75 -9.04
C THR A 63 -18.85 13.54 -8.43
N THR A 64 -18.48 12.60 -9.29
CA THR A 64 -17.53 11.52 -8.96
C THR A 64 -16.35 11.65 -9.90
N ILE A 65 -15.16 11.78 -9.34
CA ILE A 65 -13.90 11.71 -10.10
C ILE A 65 -13.19 10.41 -9.74
N SER A 66 -12.50 9.83 -10.72
CA SER A 66 -11.72 8.62 -10.53
C SER A 66 -10.39 8.73 -11.25
N ASP A 67 -9.34 8.30 -10.56
CA ASP A 67 -7.98 8.30 -11.06
C ASP A 67 -7.33 6.94 -10.83
N THR A 68 -6.32 6.61 -11.63
CA THR A 68 -5.58 5.35 -11.53
C THR A 68 -4.09 5.59 -11.38
N ALA A 69 -3.51 4.94 -10.38
CA ALA A 69 -2.09 4.91 -10.08
C ALA A 69 -1.57 3.46 -10.15
N ASN A 70 -0.25 3.28 -10.10
CA ASN A 70 0.34 1.98 -9.83
C ASN A 70 0.72 1.88 -8.36
N TRP A 71 0.69 0.68 -7.80
CA TRP A 71 1.20 0.41 -6.47
C TRP A 71 2.07 -0.84 -6.41
N SER A 72 2.98 -0.88 -5.43
CA SER A 72 3.72 -2.10 -5.09
C SER A 72 4.06 -2.12 -3.60
N MET A 73 4.29 -3.31 -3.04
CA MET A 73 4.67 -3.46 -1.64
C MET A 73 6.07 -4.08 -1.53
N ASP A 74 6.94 -3.42 -0.77
CA ASP A 74 8.20 -3.97 -0.30
C ASP A 74 7.99 -4.57 1.09
N VAL A 75 7.85 -5.89 1.14
CA VAL A 75 7.53 -6.64 2.35
C VAL A 75 8.78 -6.92 3.15
N LYS A 76 8.85 -6.34 4.34
CA LYS A 76 9.93 -6.56 5.30
C LYS A 76 9.46 -7.48 6.44
N TYR A 77 10.39 -8.31 6.91
CA TYR A 77 10.15 -9.29 7.99
C TYR A 77 10.37 -8.69 9.38
N ILE A 78 11.44 -7.89 9.52
CA ILE A 78 11.93 -7.38 10.80
C ILE A 78 11.41 -5.97 11.07
N SER A 79 11.12 -5.21 10.01
CA SER A 79 10.63 -3.84 10.08
C SER A 79 9.28 -3.69 9.42
N LYS A 80 8.70 -2.48 9.51
CA LYS A 80 7.49 -2.13 8.77
C LYS A 80 7.73 -2.25 7.26
N SER A 81 6.73 -2.77 6.57
CA SER A 81 6.70 -2.86 5.10
C SER A 81 6.50 -1.48 4.49
N ASN A 82 6.93 -1.30 3.25
CA ASN A 82 6.72 -0.07 2.50
C ASN A 82 5.70 -0.29 1.37
N LEU A 83 4.83 0.69 1.16
CA LEU A 83 3.94 0.80 0.01
C LEU A 83 4.51 1.88 -0.92
N LYS A 84 4.70 1.56 -2.19
CA LYS A 84 5.11 2.52 -3.21
C LYS A 84 3.91 2.82 -4.09
N ILE A 85 3.64 4.09 -4.34
CA ILE A 85 2.60 4.55 -5.28
C ILE A 85 3.29 5.41 -6.33
N SER A 86 2.98 5.17 -7.60
CA SER A 86 3.54 5.93 -8.72
C SER A 86 2.50 6.25 -9.80
N ASN A 87 2.89 7.14 -10.72
CA ASN A 87 2.04 7.66 -11.80
C ASN A 87 0.84 8.45 -11.27
N PHE A 88 1.02 9.20 -10.18
CA PHE A 88 -0.06 9.99 -9.59
C PHE A 88 0.41 11.16 -8.74
N ASN A 89 0.48 12.35 -9.35
CA ASN A 89 1.28 13.49 -8.86
C ASN A 89 1.05 13.91 -7.39
N ASP A 90 -0.16 13.80 -6.83
CA ASP A 90 -0.45 14.28 -5.46
C ASP A 90 -0.24 13.19 -4.37
N ILE A 91 -0.38 11.90 -4.73
CA ILE A 91 -0.21 10.77 -3.79
C ILE A 91 1.01 9.88 -4.10
N GLU A 92 1.77 10.20 -5.13
CA GLU A 92 2.99 9.48 -5.47
C GLU A 92 4.03 9.54 -4.32
N GLY A 93 4.77 8.45 -4.14
CA GLY A 93 5.80 8.37 -3.11
C GLY A 93 5.92 6.98 -2.49
N THR A 94 6.82 6.90 -1.51
CA THR A 94 6.98 5.71 -0.66
C THR A 94 6.37 5.99 0.70
N TYR A 95 5.58 5.05 1.17
CA TYR A 95 4.85 5.10 2.43
C TYR A 95 5.28 3.94 3.31
N GLU A 96 5.57 4.23 4.57
CA GLU A 96 5.68 3.20 5.59
C GLU A 96 4.27 2.74 6.01
N ILE A 97 4.05 1.43 6.00
CA ILE A 97 2.79 0.83 6.48
C ILE A 97 2.86 0.72 8.00
N GLN A 98 2.15 1.59 8.70
CA GLN A 98 2.09 1.61 10.17
C GLN A 98 1.08 0.60 10.71
N THR A 99 -0.03 0.39 10.01
CA THR A 99 -1.04 -0.60 10.38
C THR A 99 -1.66 -1.17 9.11
N LEU A 100 -1.76 -2.50 9.04
CA LEU A 100 -2.52 -3.21 8.01
C LEU A 100 -3.18 -4.43 8.65
N ASN A 101 -4.49 -4.34 8.87
CA ASN A 101 -5.35 -5.44 9.37
C ASN A 101 -6.62 -5.54 8.52
N ARG A 102 -7.57 -6.41 8.86
CA ARG A 102 -8.80 -6.60 8.06
C ARG A 102 -9.74 -5.37 8.07
N LYS A 103 -9.55 -4.42 8.99
CA LYS A 103 -10.41 -3.25 9.19
C LYS A 103 -9.71 -1.94 8.88
N TYR A 104 -8.40 -1.84 9.16
CA TYR A 104 -7.68 -0.58 9.14
C TYR A 104 -6.39 -0.68 8.31
N LEU A 105 -6.15 0.39 7.55
CA LEU A 105 -4.90 0.67 6.87
C LEU A 105 -4.44 2.06 7.32
N VAL A 106 -3.21 2.15 7.84
CA VAL A 106 -2.57 3.41 8.21
C VAL A 106 -1.20 3.44 7.55
N ILE A 107 -0.97 4.46 6.73
CA ILE A 107 0.27 4.66 5.99
C ILE A 107 0.80 6.06 6.21
N GLN A 108 2.12 6.19 6.30
CA GLN A 108 2.81 7.47 6.45
C GLN A 108 3.82 7.65 5.32
N ARG A 109 3.70 8.74 4.56
CA ARG A 109 4.68 9.04 3.50
C ARG A 109 6.04 9.27 4.16
N ILE A 110 7.08 8.61 3.64
CA ILE A 110 8.48 8.75 4.08
C ILE A 110 9.39 9.32 3.00
N LEU A 111 8.99 9.21 1.72
CA LEU A 111 9.73 9.73 0.59
C LEU A 111 8.76 10.20 -0.49
N PHE A 112 8.91 11.42 -0.97
CA PHE A 112 8.26 11.90 -2.19
C PHE A 112 9.24 11.76 -3.38
N LEU A 113 8.74 11.62 -4.61
CA LEU A 113 9.58 11.30 -5.78
C LEU A 113 10.71 12.33 -6.01
N ASN A 114 10.48 13.59 -5.65
CA ASN A 114 11.44 14.70 -5.81
C ASN A 114 12.24 14.99 -4.52
N GLY A 115 12.35 14.01 -3.61
CA GLY A 115 13.04 14.14 -2.33
C GLY A 115 12.11 14.50 -1.17
N SER A 116 12.68 14.92 -0.04
CA SER A 116 11.96 15.16 1.23
C SER A 116 11.28 16.54 1.33
N LYS A 117 11.44 17.41 0.33
CA LYS A 117 10.74 18.71 0.28
C LYS A 117 9.35 18.52 -0.34
N ASN A 118 8.31 19.02 0.33
CA ASN A 118 6.87 18.90 0.02
C ASN A 118 6.18 17.61 0.48
N GLY A 119 5.98 17.43 1.80
CA GLY A 119 5.00 16.47 2.32
C GLY A 119 5.55 15.10 2.74
N ALA A 120 6.83 15.03 3.14
CA ALA A 120 7.49 13.81 3.62
C ALA A 120 6.94 13.22 4.95
N PHE A 121 5.75 13.62 5.40
CA PHE A 121 5.12 13.12 6.63
C PHE A 121 3.58 13.10 6.54
N ILE A 122 3.01 12.92 5.34
CA ILE A 122 1.54 12.78 5.21
C ILE A 122 1.12 11.42 5.77
N ARG A 123 0.33 11.45 6.84
CA ARG A 123 -0.34 10.28 7.39
C ARG A 123 -1.73 10.15 6.79
N MET A 124 -2.05 8.94 6.34
CA MET A 124 -3.35 8.60 5.78
C MET A 124 -3.91 7.40 6.49
N GLU A 125 -5.18 7.49 6.87
CA GLU A 125 -5.90 6.47 7.60
C GLU A 125 -7.11 6.03 6.80
N PHE A 126 -7.37 4.73 6.78
CA PHE A 126 -8.46 4.16 6.01
C PHE A 126 -9.16 3.05 6.77
N VAL A 127 -10.45 2.89 6.47
CA VAL A 127 -11.30 1.79 6.93
C VAL A 127 -11.67 0.90 5.76
N LYS A 128 -11.59 -0.42 5.93
CA LYS A 128 -11.98 -1.41 4.93
C LYS A 128 -13.49 -1.33 4.66
N LEU A 129 -13.90 -1.29 3.40
CA LEU A 129 -15.32 -1.29 3.03
C LEU A 129 -15.91 -2.71 3.00
N HIS A 130 -15.13 -3.70 2.54
CA HIS A 130 -15.49 -5.11 2.46
C HIS A 130 -14.26 -6.00 2.70
#